data_AF-A0ABD0M278-F1
#
_entry.id   AF-A0ABD0M278-F1
#
_cell.length_a   1.000
_cell.length_b   1.000
_cell.length_c   1.000
_cell.angle_alpha   90.00
_cell.angle_beta   90.00
_cell.angle_gamma   90.00
#
_symmetry.space_group_name_H-M   'P 1'
#
loop_
_entity.id
_entity.type
_entity.pdbx_description
1 polymer ?
#
loop_
_entity_poly.entity_id
_entity_poly.type
_entity_poly.pdbx_seq_one_letter_code
_entity_poly.pdbx_strand_id
1 'polypeptide(L)'
;MYYGWRCRTRQNDKTKYDSVATTPACLRLLESFLESAPQLCFQLYVVFRGVDDESGGTLLFNAGVNTDSDTFSMLRWVVIFSSWVTLGLSTVMFRKIVTGNYYYKSTIPCHVLYFLWRVCETGGRVLCIALFASTFEFWVFAVLGPHFLVMFLWNVWAEEEPVMIMCYGYMMLFYMPFHSDPSRYAYFVYYVIFYTENFLLLGLWAGMTSDRDAWFYIPGIVTVIVFFILHIVMLFLYYKVAHPKAKTITYCEKWDWERVRKSLKSWSLV
;
A
#
# COMPACT_ATOMS: atom_id res chain seq x y z
N MET A 1 -15.50 -34.73 -7.34
CA MET A 1 -15.78 -34.19 -5.99
C MET A 1 -14.70 -33.23 -5.44
N TYR A 2 -13.44 -33.31 -5.86
CA TYR A 2 -12.35 -32.44 -5.36
C TYR A 2 -12.50 -30.94 -5.72
N TYR A 3 -13.08 -30.62 -6.89
CA TYR A 3 -13.30 -29.24 -7.32
C TYR A 3 -14.38 -28.50 -6.52
N GLY A 4 -15.45 -29.18 -6.10
CA GLY A 4 -16.54 -28.58 -5.31
C GLY A 4 -16.11 -28.16 -3.91
N TRP A 5 -15.14 -28.85 -3.31
CA TRP A 5 -14.62 -28.51 -1.99
C TRP A 5 -13.77 -27.24 -2.00
N ARG A 6 -12.93 -27.02 -3.03
CA ARG A 6 -12.15 -25.78 -3.21
C ARG A 6 -13.04 -24.57 -3.46
N CYS A 7 -14.11 -24.73 -4.25
CA CYS A 7 -15.07 -23.64 -4.47
C CYS A 7 -15.78 -23.24 -3.16
N ARG A 8 -16.17 -24.22 -2.32
CA ARG A 8 -16.82 -23.93 -1.04
C ARG A 8 -15.91 -23.27 -0.01
N THR A 9 -14.62 -23.62 0.02
CA THR A 9 -13.63 -22.94 0.87
C THR A 9 -13.40 -21.52 0.40
N ARG A 10 -13.17 -21.33 -0.91
CA ARG A 10 -12.99 -19.99 -1.50
C ARG A 10 -14.20 -19.08 -1.30
N GLN A 11 -15.42 -19.64 -1.33
CA GLN A 11 -16.65 -18.89 -1.10
C GLN A 11 -16.80 -18.46 0.36
N ASN A 12 -16.49 -19.34 1.31
CA ASN A 12 -16.49 -19.01 2.75
C ASN A 12 -15.39 -18.00 3.10
N ASP A 13 -14.23 -18.09 2.47
CA ASP A 13 -13.15 -17.13 2.65
C ASP A 13 -13.57 -15.75 2.10
N LYS A 14 -14.15 -15.68 0.89
CA LYS A 14 -14.72 -14.45 0.33
C LYS A 14 -15.74 -13.80 1.27
N THR A 15 -16.75 -14.54 1.72
CA THR A 15 -17.78 -13.99 2.65
C THR A 15 -17.19 -13.50 3.97
N LYS A 16 -16.13 -14.16 4.47
CA LYS A 16 -15.42 -13.70 5.65
C LYS A 16 -14.67 -12.39 5.38
N TYR A 17 -13.99 -12.26 4.24
CA TYR A 17 -13.31 -11.01 3.87
C TYR A 17 -14.30 -9.86 3.67
N ASP A 18 -15.42 -10.10 3.00
CA ASP A 18 -16.48 -9.09 2.79
C ASP A 18 -17.03 -8.60 4.13
N SER A 19 -17.25 -9.53 5.07
CA SER A 19 -17.71 -9.19 6.42
C SER A 19 -16.69 -8.37 7.22
N VAL A 20 -15.39 -8.66 7.06
CA VAL A 20 -14.30 -7.94 7.73
C VAL A 20 -14.06 -6.57 7.11
N ALA A 21 -14.09 -6.48 5.78
CA ALA A 21 -13.89 -5.22 5.06
C ALA A 21 -15.00 -4.20 5.33
N THR A 22 -16.21 -4.67 5.65
CA THR A 22 -17.35 -3.83 6.03
C THR A 22 -17.31 -3.39 7.51
N THR A 23 -16.29 -3.81 8.28
CA THR A 23 -16.15 -3.40 9.69
C THR A 23 -15.84 -1.90 9.79
N PRO A 24 -16.42 -1.15 10.75
CA PRO A 24 -16.14 0.28 10.93
C PRO A 24 -14.64 0.61 11.12
N ALA A 25 -13.84 -0.31 11.65
CA ALA A 25 -12.39 -0.14 11.75
C ALA A 25 -11.69 -0.12 10.38
N CYS A 26 -12.15 -0.95 9.43
CA CYS A 26 -11.63 -1.01 8.08
C CYS A 26 -11.95 0.29 7.31
N LEU A 27 -13.18 0.77 7.43
CA LEU A 27 -13.63 2.04 6.85
C LEU A 27 -12.80 3.24 7.35
N ARG A 28 -12.52 3.32 8.66
CA ARG A 28 -11.68 4.39 9.23
C ARG A 28 -10.22 4.34 8.74
N LEU A 29 -9.67 3.13 8.56
CA LEU A 29 -8.31 2.99 8.01
C LEU A 29 -8.25 3.40 6.54
N LEU A 30 -9.30 3.06 5.78
CA LEU A 30 -9.44 3.51 4.41
C LEU A 30 -9.57 5.03 4.35
N GLU A 31 -10.45 5.63 5.15
CA GLU A 31 -10.61 7.08 5.25
C GLU A 31 -9.27 7.78 5.55
N SER A 32 -8.56 7.31 6.58
CA SER A 32 -7.24 7.82 6.94
C SER A 32 -6.21 7.67 5.80
N PHE A 33 -6.27 6.57 5.04
CA PHE A 33 -5.41 6.35 3.89
C PHE A 33 -5.74 7.29 2.72
N LEU A 34 -7.03 7.43 2.40
CA LEU A 34 -7.56 8.32 1.36
C LEU A 34 -7.25 9.79 1.65
N GLU A 35 -7.15 10.16 2.92
CA GLU A 35 -6.74 11.50 3.34
C GLU A 35 -5.22 11.68 3.30
N SER A 36 -4.46 10.73 3.86
CA SER A 36 -3.02 10.85 4.03
C SER A 36 -2.24 10.77 2.70
N ALA A 37 -2.68 9.93 1.76
CA ALA A 37 -1.98 9.74 0.48
C ALA A 37 -1.93 11.00 -0.40
N PRO A 38 -3.06 11.68 -0.72
CA PRO A 38 -3.04 12.90 -1.52
C PRO A 38 -2.42 14.06 -0.75
N GLN A 39 -2.62 14.12 0.57
CA GLN A 39 -1.98 15.14 1.40
C GLN A 39 -0.45 15.07 1.32
N LEU A 40 0.12 13.86 1.42
CA LEU A 40 1.56 13.64 1.30
C LEU A 40 2.08 14.01 -0.10
N CYS A 41 1.36 13.61 -1.16
CA CYS A 41 1.72 13.97 -2.54
C CYS A 41 1.72 15.49 -2.73
N PHE A 42 0.69 16.17 -2.22
CA PHE A 42 0.55 17.61 -2.33
C PHE A 42 1.63 18.35 -1.53
N GLN A 43 1.94 17.91 -0.31
CA GLN A 43 3.01 18.48 0.50
C GLN A 43 4.38 18.38 -0.19
N LEU A 44 4.70 17.22 -0.76
CA LEU A 44 5.95 17.05 -1.51
C LEU A 44 5.97 17.92 -2.78
N TYR A 45 4.86 18.01 -3.49
CA TYR A 45 4.72 18.88 -4.65
C TYR A 45 4.97 20.36 -4.29
N VAL A 46 4.39 20.85 -3.19
CA VAL A 46 4.61 22.22 -2.72
C VAL A 46 6.07 22.43 -2.29
N VAL A 47 6.71 21.43 -1.69
CA VAL A 47 8.14 21.51 -1.34
C VAL A 47 8.99 21.63 -2.60
N PHE A 48 8.74 20.83 -3.64
CA PHE A 48 9.52 20.91 -4.88
C PHE A 48 9.28 22.22 -5.63
N ARG A 49 8.03 22.68 -5.73
CA ARG A 49 7.71 23.95 -6.42
C ARG A 49 8.14 25.19 -5.63
N GLY A 50 8.05 25.13 -4.30
CA GLY A 50 8.47 26.23 -3.42
C GLY A 50 9.98 26.46 -3.39
N VAL A 51 10.77 25.54 -3.97
CA VAL A 51 12.20 25.77 -4.23
C VAL A 51 12.40 26.71 -5.42
N ASP A 52 11.51 26.65 -6.42
CA ASP A 52 11.64 27.41 -7.67
C ASP A 52 11.09 28.84 -7.53
N ASP A 53 10.11 29.04 -6.63
CA ASP A 53 9.49 30.33 -6.34
C ASP A 53 9.83 30.80 -4.91
N GLU A 54 10.93 31.56 -4.74
CA GLU A 54 11.32 32.16 -3.45
C GLU A 54 10.23 33.07 -2.83
N SER A 55 9.18 33.44 -3.59
CA SER A 55 8.13 34.37 -3.15
C SER A 55 6.73 33.76 -3.00
N GLY A 56 6.43 32.60 -3.61
CA GLY A 56 5.06 32.10 -3.77
C GLY A 56 4.65 30.96 -2.81
N GLY A 57 5.51 29.96 -2.64
CA GLY A 57 5.22 28.76 -1.83
C GLY A 57 5.28 28.98 -0.32
N THR A 58 5.88 30.09 0.11
CA THR A 58 5.98 30.47 1.52
C THR A 58 4.66 31.05 2.03
N LEU A 59 3.90 31.78 1.18
CA LEU A 59 2.70 32.51 1.59
C LEU A 59 1.51 31.61 1.95
N LEU A 60 1.28 30.50 1.24
CA LEU A 60 0.13 29.64 1.49
C LEU A 60 0.19 28.86 2.82
N PHE A 61 1.39 28.61 3.35
CA PHE A 61 1.56 27.94 4.64
C PHE A 61 1.93 28.94 5.76
N ASN A 62 2.53 30.10 5.44
CA ASN A 62 2.82 31.16 6.43
C ASN A 62 1.58 31.97 6.84
N ALA A 63 0.46 31.86 6.12
CA ALA A 63 -0.74 32.68 6.35
C ALA A 63 -1.40 32.51 7.74
N GLY A 64 -0.90 31.64 8.62
CA GLY A 64 -1.47 31.42 9.95
C GLY A 64 -0.54 31.62 11.14
N VAL A 65 0.79 31.73 10.97
CA VAL A 65 1.72 31.67 12.11
C VAL A 65 2.94 32.56 11.86
N ASN A 66 3.01 33.70 12.57
CA ASN A 66 4.19 34.57 12.62
C ASN A 66 5.23 33.94 13.57
N THR A 67 5.96 32.92 13.12
CA THR A 67 7.03 32.29 13.91
C THR A 67 8.27 32.15 13.05
N ASP A 68 9.43 32.31 13.67
CA ASP A 68 10.75 32.36 13.05
C ASP A 68 10.94 31.29 11.95
N SER A 69 11.57 31.70 10.84
CA SER A 69 11.76 30.93 9.61
C SER A 69 12.32 29.51 9.82
N ASP A 70 13.14 29.33 10.85
CA ASP A 70 13.84 28.06 11.12
C ASP A 70 12.90 27.01 11.74
N THR A 71 12.01 27.43 12.64
CA THR A 71 11.02 26.55 13.28
C THR A 71 10.03 26.00 12.24
N PHE A 72 9.65 26.85 11.29
CA PHE A 72 8.70 26.51 10.24
C PHE A 72 9.27 25.49 9.23
N SER A 73 10.57 25.59 8.92
CA SER A 73 11.27 24.62 8.07
C SER A 73 11.28 23.22 8.71
N MET A 74 11.54 23.12 10.01
CA MET A 74 11.52 21.83 10.72
C MET A 74 10.12 21.22 10.77
N LEU A 75 9.09 22.04 11.03
CA LEU A 75 7.70 21.57 11.10
C LEU A 75 7.22 20.99 9.75
N ARG A 76 7.63 21.57 8.62
CA ARG A 76 7.30 21.03 7.28
C ARG A 76 7.78 19.58 7.11
N TRP A 77 9.03 19.31 7.46
CA TRP A 77 9.57 17.95 7.37
C TRP A 77 8.89 16.99 8.35
N VAL A 78 8.63 17.43 9.59
CA VAL A 78 7.93 16.61 10.58
C VAL A 78 6.54 16.18 10.10
N VAL A 79 5.80 17.08 9.46
CA VAL A 79 4.47 16.77 8.90
C VAL A 79 4.59 15.78 7.74
N ILE A 80 5.54 15.97 6.82
CA ILE A 80 5.76 15.04 5.70
C ILE A 80 6.12 13.64 6.23
N PHE A 81 7.04 13.56 7.20
CA PHE A 81 7.44 12.28 7.80
C PHE A 81 6.27 11.63 8.55
N SER A 82 5.46 12.40 9.28
CA SER A 82 4.33 11.84 10.04
C SER A 82 3.22 11.33 9.12
N SER A 83 2.89 12.06 8.04
CA SER A 83 1.95 11.60 7.01
C SER A 83 2.45 10.33 6.31
N TRP A 84 3.74 10.24 6.00
CA TRP A 84 4.33 9.06 5.37
C TRP A 84 4.33 7.83 6.29
N VAL A 85 4.67 8.00 7.57
CA VAL A 85 4.59 6.93 8.58
C VAL A 85 3.14 6.48 8.77
N THR A 86 2.19 7.42 8.83
CA THR A 86 0.75 7.12 8.98
C THR A 86 0.23 6.31 7.81
N LEU A 87 0.62 6.68 6.58
CA LEU A 87 0.30 5.93 5.36
C LEU A 87 0.88 4.51 5.39
N GLY A 88 2.11 4.34 5.88
CA GLY A 88 2.70 3.02 6.10
C GLY A 88 1.93 2.20 7.12
N LEU A 89 1.57 2.79 8.27
CA LEU A 89 0.89 2.10 9.36
C LEU A 89 -0.52 1.66 8.97
N SER A 90 -1.26 2.49 8.24
CA SER A 90 -2.63 2.15 7.81
C SER A 90 -2.63 0.90 6.94
N THR A 91 -1.66 0.73 6.02
CA THR A 91 -1.56 -0.49 5.19
C THR A 91 -1.25 -1.76 6.01
N VAL A 92 -0.44 -1.65 7.06
CA VAL A 92 -0.12 -2.78 7.95
C VAL A 92 -1.33 -3.18 8.79
N MET A 93 -2.03 -2.19 9.35
CA MET A 93 -3.23 -2.43 10.15
C MET A 93 -4.37 -2.98 9.30
N PHE A 94 -4.52 -2.48 8.07
CA PHE A 94 -5.47 -2.98 7.10
C PHE A 94 -5.24 -4.46 6.81
N ARG A 95 -3.99 -4.85 6.50
CA ARG A 95 -3.64 -6.26 6.29
C ARG A 95 -3.88 -7.11 7.52
N LYS A 96 -3.61 -6.60 8.72
CA LYS A 96 -3.85 -7.32 9.98
C LYS A 96 -5.33 -7.64 10.18
N ILE A 97 -6.21 -6.66 9.97
CA ILE A 97 -7.67 -6.83 10.10
C ILE A 97 -8.16 -7.90 9.14
N VAL A 98 -7.73 -7.81 7.89
CA VAL A 98 -8.14 -8.70 6.80
C VAL A 98 -7.65 -10.12 7.04
N THR A 99 -6.36 -10.30 7.32
CA THR A 99 -5.75 -11.64 7.41
C THR A 99 -6.14 -12.36 8.72
N GLY A 100 -6.67 -11.62 9.70
CA GLY A 100 -7.15 -12.15 10.97
C GLY A 100 -6.12 -13.02 11.71
N ASN A 101 -6.61 -14.08 12.38
CA ASN A 101 -5.81 -14.96 13.24
C ASN A 101 -4.68 -15.76 12.54
N TYR A 102 -4.63 -15.80 11.20
CA TYR A 102 -3.51 -16.42 10.47
C TYR A 102 -2.19 -15.65 10.65
N TYR A 103 -2.28 -14.37 10.99
CA TYR A 103 -1.12 -13.51 11.28
C TYR A 103 -0.63 -13.63 12.74
N TYR A 104 -1.36 -14.32 13.63
CA TYR A 104 -1.08 -14.38 15.07
C TYR A 104 0.16 -15.22 15.44
N LYS A 105 0.71 -16.01 14.52
CA LYS A 105 1.97 -16.76 14.73
C LYS A 105 3.23 -16.02 14.26
N SER A 106 3.11 -14.80 13.75
CA SER A 106 4.23 -14.01 13.24
C SER A 106 4.97 -13.29 14.37
N THR A 107 6.28 -13.49 14.48
CA THR A 107 7.14 -12.81 15.45
C THR A 107 7.14 -11.28 15.20
N ILE A 108 7.35 -10.46 16.23
CA ILE A 108 7.49 -8.98 16.14
C ILE A 108 8.37 -8.51 14.96
N PRO A 109 9.57 -9.07 14.68
CA PRO A 109 10.40 -8.63 13.56
C PRO A 109 9.73 -8.77 12.18
N CYS A 110 8.84 -9.74 11.99
CA CYS A 110 8.12 -9.91 10.73
C CYS A 110 7.13 -8.74 10.49
N HIS A 111 6.55 -8.19 11.55
CA HIS A 111 5.67 -7.02 11.45
C HIS A 111 6.47 -5.75 11.13
N VAL A 112 7.63 -5.56 11.76
CA VAL A 112 8.53 -4.44 11.48
C VAL A 112 9.05 -4.51 10.05
N LEU A 113 9.46 -5.70 9.61
CA LEU A 113 9.95 -5.92 8.24
C LEU A 113 8.86 -5.68 7.20
N TYR A 114 7.63 -6.11 7.48
CA TYR A 114 6.48 -5.83 6.63
C TYR A 114 6.16 -4.33 6.57
N PHE A 115 6.21 -3.63 7.70
CA PHE A 115 6.02 -2.18 7.77
C PHE A 115 7.09 -1.45 6.95
N LEU A 116 8.37 -1.76 7.16
CA LEU A 116 9.48 -1.17 6.40
C LEU A 116 9.33 -1.43 4.89
N TRP A 117 8.94 -2.65 4.52
CA TRP A 117 8.63 -2.99 3.14
C TRP A 117 7.56 -2.06 2.55
N ARG A 118 6.43 -1.87 3.25
CA ARG A 118 5.34 -1.01 2.78
C ARG A 118 5.73 0.47 2.69
N VAL A 119 6.43 0.98 3.70
CA VAL A 119 6.89 2.37 3.73
C VAL A 119 7.82 2.67 2.55
N CYS A 120 8.69 1.73 2.18
CA CYS A 120 9.58 1.87 1.01
C CYS A 120 8.84 1.79 -0.32
N GLU A 121 7.87 0.88 -0.45
CA GLU A 121 7.03 0.74 -1.65
C GLU A 121 6.27 2.04 -1.93
N THR A 122 5.52 2.52 -0.93
CA THR A 122 4.66 3.68 -1.06
C THR A 122 5.47 4.97 -1.12
N GLY A 123 6.55 5.07 -0.33
CA GLY A 123 7.41 6.26 -0.30
C GLY A 123 8.10 6.53 -1.63
N GLY A 124 8.69 5.51 -2.26
CA GLY A 124 9.31 5.64 -3.57
C GLY A 124 8.33 6.10 -4.65
N ARG A 125 7.11 5.53 -4.66
CA ARG A 125 6.06 5.90 -5.62
C ARG A 125 5.55 7.33 -5.42
N VAL A 126 5.22 7.70 -4.18
CA VAL A 126 4.75 9.05 -3.87
C VAL A 126 5.79 10.11 -4.25
N LEU A 127 7.07 9.82 -3.99
CA LEU A 127 8.17 10.69 -4.39
C LEU A 127 8.30 10.81 -5.91
N CYS A 128 8.21 9.71 -6.66
CA CYS A 128 8.19 9.74 -8.13
C CYS A 128 7.05 10.59 -8.68
N ILE A 129 5.84 10.42 -8.14
CA ILE A 129 4.66 11.17 -8.57
C ILE A 129 4.83 12.66 -8.27
N ALA A 130 5.35 13.01 -7.08
CA ALA A 130 5.56 14.40 -6.69
C ALA A 130 6.65 15.09 -7.53
N LEU A 131 7.74 14.39 -7.86
CA LEU A 131 8.76 14.89 -8.78
C LEU A 131 8.18 15.09 -10.18
N PHE A 132 7.48 14.09 -10.73
CA PHE A 132 6.85 14.23 -12.05
C PHE A 132 5.81 15.37 -12.08
N ALA A 133 5.05 15.54 -11.00
CA ALA A 133 4.08 16.62 -10.85
C ALA A 133 4.71 18.01 -10.85
N SER A 134 5.95 18.16 -10.36
CA SER A 134 6.61 19.47 -10.33
C SER A 134 6.88 20.02 -11.74
N THR A 135 7.15 19.15 -12.71
CA THR A 135 7.42 19.55 -14.11
C THR A 135 6.16 19.55 -14.98
N PHE A 136 5.26 18.58 -14.79
CA PHE A 136 4.16 18.34 -15.74
C PHE A 136 2.76 18.63 -15.20
N GLU A 137 2.64 19.10 -13.96
CA GLU A 137 1.39 19.52 -13.30
C GLU A 137 0.21 18.55 -13.60
N PHE A 138 -0.66 18.92 -14.56
CA PHE A 138 -1.87 18.18 -14.92
C PHE A 138 -1.61 16.84 -15.64
N TRP A 139 -0.48 16.63 -16.30
CA TRP A 139 -0.23 15.37 -17.02
C TRP A 139 -0.01 14.18 -16.08
N VAL A 140 0.15 14.41 -14.77
CA VAL A 140 0.16 13.37 -13.75
C VAL A 140 -1.11 12.51 -13.86
N PHE A 141 -2.27 13.14 -14.09
CA PHE A 141 -3.54 12.43 -14.27
C PHE A 141 -3.57 11.55 -15.52
N ALA A 142 -2.80 11.88 -16.56
CA ALA A 142 -2.69 11.06 -17.76
C ALA A 142 -1.95 9.74 -17.51
N VAL A 143 -1.09 9.67 -16.49
CA VAL A 143 -0.42 8.43 -16.07
C VAL A 143 -1.22 7.70 -14.99
N LEU A 144 -1.70 8.42 -13.97
CA LEU A 144 -2.47 7.82 -12.88
C LEU A 144 -3.84 7.29 -13.34
N GLY A 145 -4.50 7.97 -14.29
CA GLY A 145 -5.82 7.58 -14.79
C GLY A 145 -5.83 6.18 -15.41
N PRO A 146 -4.96 5.89 -16.41
CA PRO A 146 -4.82 4.55 -16.97
C PRO A 146 -4.45 3.49 -15.92
N HIS A 147 -3.54 3.79 -14.98
CA HIS A 147 -3.21 2.84 -13.92
C HIS A 147 -4.43 2.52 -13.05
N PHE A 148 -5.17 3.54 -12.65
CA PHE A 148 -6.42 3.38 -11.89
C PHE A 148 -7.42 2.54 -12.66
N LEU A 149 -7.61 2.80 -13.95
CA LEU A 149 -8.52 2.03 -14.80
C LEU A 149 -8.08 0.55 -14.90
N VAL A 150 -6.79 0.28 -15.09
CA VAL A 150 -6.28 -1.10 -15.12
C VAL A 150 -6.55 -1.81 -13.80
N MET A 151 -6.27 -1.15 -12.66
CA MET A 151 -6.52 -1.73 -11.34
C MET A 151 -8.02 -1.88 -11.06
N PHE A 152 -8.84 -0.93 -11.47
CA PHE A 152 -10.30 -0.99 -11.35
C PHE A 152 -10.87 -2.15 -12.16
N LEU A 153 -10.50 -2.27 -13.44
CA LEU A 153 -10.92 -3.37 -14.31
C LEU A 153 -10.45 -4.73 -13.78
N TRP A 154 -9.24 -4.78 -13.20
CA TRP A 154 -8.74 -5.99 -12.54
C TRP A 154 -9.64 -6.41 -11.37
N ASN A 155 -10.06 -5.46 -10.52
CA ASN A 155 -10.96 -5.73 -9.40
C ASN A 155 -12.39 -6.09 -9.85
N VAL A 156 -12.90 -5.46 -10.91
CA VAL A 156 -14.20 -5.82 -11.54
C VAL A 156 -14.15 -7.26 -12.04
N TRP A 157 -13.07 -7.64 -12.73
CA TRP A 157 -12.89 -8.99 -13.24
C TRP A 157 -12.77 -10.04 -12.12
N ALA A 158 -12.34 -9.64 -10.93
CA ALA A 158 -12.26 -10.51 -9.78
C ALA A 158 -13.58 -10.72 -9.01
N GLU A 159 -14.67 -10.10 -9.48
CA GLU A 159 -16.02 -10.16 -8.89
C GLU A 159 -16.04 -9.71 -7.42
N GLU A 160 -15.39 -8.58 -7.12
CA GLU A 160 -15.46 -7.92 -5.82
C GLU A 160 -16.73 -7.03 -5.71
N GLU A 161 -17.20 -6.71 -4.50
CA GLU A 161 -18.36 -5.82 -4.31
C GLU A 161 -18.08 -4.39 -4.83
N PRO A 162 -19.08 -3.66 -5.38
CA PRO A 162 -18.87 -2.37 -6.04
C PRO A 162 -18.23 -1.30 -5.14
N VAL A 163 -18.60 -1.25 -3.86
CA VAL A 163 -17.98 -0.32 -2.89
C VAL A 163 -16.53 -0.70 -2.64
N MET A 164 -16.25 -1.99 -2.51
CA MET A 164 -14.91 -2.53 -2.33
C MET A 164 -14.03 -2.34 -3.56
N ILE A 165 -14.57 -2.45 -4.78
CA ILE A 165 -13.86 -2.21 -6.04
C ILE A 165 -13.28 -0.79 -6.06
N MET A 166 -14.05 0.23 -5.68
CA MET A 166 -13.56 1.61 -5.66
C MET A 166 -12.48 1.82 -4.58
N CYS A 167 -12.72 1.31 -3.38
CA CYS A 167 -11.80 1.45 -2.26
C CYS A 167 -10.47 0.74 -2.53
N TYR A 168 -10.52 -0.51 -2.98
CA TYR A 168 -9.34 -1.26 -3.38
C TYR A 168 -8.69 -0.66 -4.62
N GLY A 169 -9.45 -0.25 -5.63
CA GLY A 169 -8.91 0.39 -6.83
C GLY A 169 -8.06 1.63 -6.51
N TYR A 170 -8.50 2.44 -5.54
CA TYR A 170 -7.70 3.58 -5.06
C TYR A 170 -6.49 3.13 -4.25
N MET A 171 -6.63 2.16 -3.34
CA MET A 171 -5.49 1.62 -2.59
C MET A 171 -4.42 1.01 -3.53
N MET A 172 -4.84 0.39 -4.63
CA MET A 172 -3.97 -0.15 -5.68
C MET A 172 -3.18 0.92 -6.43
N LEU A 173 -3.63 2.18 -6.43
CA LEU A 173 -2.83 3.30 -6.93
C LEU A 173 -1.57 3.55 -6.10
N PHE A 174 -1.45 2.99 -4.92
CA PHE A 174 -0.34 3.28 -4.01
C PHE A 174 0.36 2.02 -3.51
N TYR A 175 -0.32 0.87 -3.39
CA TYR A 175 0.30 -0.39 -2.97
C TYR A 175 -0.42 -1.66 -3.48
N MET A 176 0.28 -2.81 -3.35
CA MET A 176 -0.06 -4.16 -3.83
C MET A 176 -1.52 -4.70 -3.72
N PRO A 177 -1.96 -5.54 -4.71
CA PRO A 177 -3.23 -6.27 -4.73
C PRO A 177 -3.49 -7.16 -3.52
N PHE A 178 -4.73 -6.99 -3.03
CA PHE A 178 -5.33 -7.55 -1.83
C PHE A 178 -5.76 -9.02 -1.93
N HIS A 179 -5.71 -9.65 -3.11
CA HIS A 179 -6.40 -10.92 -3.31
C HIS A 179 -6.03 -11.99 -2.28
N SER A 180 -7.04 -12.77 -1.91
CA SER A 180 -6.98 -13.86 -0.95
C SER A 180 -6.26 -15.12 -1.45
N ASP A 181 -5.69 -15.09 -2.66
CA ASP A 181 -4.68 -16.01 -3.20
C ASP A 181 -4.40 -15.63 -4.67
N PRO A 182 -3.68 -14.51 -4.96
CA PRO A 182 -3.27 -14.27 -6.32
C PRO A 182 -2.20 -15.31 -6.65
N SER A 183 -2.25 -15.85 -7.86
CA SER A 183 -1.16 -16.70 -8.33
C SER A 183 0.16 -15.93 -8.19
N ARG A 184 1.27 -16.63 -7.92
CA ARG A 184 2.62 -16.00 -7.87
C ARG A 184 2.90 -15.16 -9.13
N TYR A 185 2.28 -15.55 -10.24
CA TYR A 185 2.32 -14.83 -11.51
C TYR A 185 1.62 -13.46 -11.44
N ALA A 186 0.44 -13.36 -10.82
CA ALA A 186 -0.24 -12.07 -10.67
C ALA A 186 0.58 -11.06 -9.84
N TYR A 187 1.28 -11.51 -8.79
CA TYR A 187 2.21 -10.67 -8.04
C TYR A 187 3.38 -10.17 -8.90
N PHE A 188 3.94 -11.06 -9.73
CA PHE A 188 5.02 -10.71 -10.63
C PHE A 188 4.56 -9.66 -11.66
N VAL A 189 3.41 -9.87 -12.31
CA VAL A 189 2.86 -8.93 -13.29
C VAL A 189 2.58 -7.57 -12.66
N TYR A 190 1.97 -7.54 -11.47
CA TYR A 190 1.71 -6.28 -10.75
C TYR A 190 3.01 -5.51 -10.49
N TYR A 191 4.06 -6.17 -9.97
CA TYR A 191 5.32 -5.48 -9.70
C TYR A 191 6.02 -5.03 -10.97
N VAL A 192 5.95 -5.79 -12.06
CA VAL A 192 6.49 -5.36 -13.36
C VAL A 192 5.82 -4.08 -13.83
N ILE A 193 4.48 -4.01 -13.80
CA ILE A 193 3.73 -2.80 -14.16
C ILE A 193 4.11 -1.64 -13.24
N PHE A 194 4.09 -1.87 -11.93
CA PHE A 194 4.43 -0.88 -10.91
C PHE A 194 5.84 -0.29 -11.13
N TYR A 195 6.86 -1.12 -11.29
CA TYR A 195 8.22 -0.63 -11.51
C TYR A 195 8.35 0.08 -12.85
N THR A 196 7.77 -0.48 -13.92
CA THR A 196 7.84 0.11 -15.26
C THR A 196 7.26 1.52 -15.24
N GLU A 197 6.07 1.71 -14.66
CA GLU A 197 5.45 3.03 -14.54
C GLU A 197 6.28 4.01 -13.73
N ASN A 198 6.79 3.59 -12.56
CA ASN A 198 7.59 4.47 -11.71
C ASN A 198 8.94 4.86 -12.34
N PHE A 199 9.59 3.94 -13.07
CA PHE A 199 10.81 4.25 -13.82
C PHE A 199 10.53 5.14 -15.03
N LEU A 200 9.38 4.98 -15.69
CA LEU A 200 8.95 5.88 -16.76
C LEU A 200 8.70 7.29 -16.22
N LEU A 201 8.00 7.43 -15.09
CA LEU A 201 7.79 8.72 -14.43
C LEU A 201 9.11 9.41 -14.06
N LEU A 202 10.01 8.66 -13.40
CA LEU A 202 11.33 9.17 -13.02
C LEU A 202 12.18 9.53 -14.25
N GLY A 203 12.14 8.70 -15.30
CA GLY A 203 12.91 8.90 -16.53
C GLY A 203 12.40 10.08 -17.35
N LEU A 204 11.08 10.25 -17.47
CA LEU A 204 10.46 11.40 -18.14
C LEU A 204 10.79 12.68 -17.38
N TRP A 205 10.67 12.67 -16.05
CA TRP A 205 11.04 13.80 -15.21
C TRP A 205 12.53 14.15 -15.36
N ALA A 206 13.43 13.18 -15.22
CA ALA A 206 14.87 13.42 -15.35
C ALA A 206 15.29 13.86 -16.76
N GLY A 207 14.61 13.37 -17.80
CA GLY A 207 14.90 13.71 -19.19
C GLY A 207 14.41 15.10 -19.59
N MET A 208 13.23 15.50 -19.12
CA MET A 208 12.53 16.70 -19.55
C MET A 208 12.60 17.87 -18.55
N THR A 209 13.10 17.64 -17.34
CA THR A 209 13.42 18.73 -16.40
C THR A 209 14.50 19.63 -16.98
N SER A 210 14.19 20.93 -17.04
CA SER A 210 15.11 21.98 -17.47
C SER A 210 16.08 22.37 -16.34
N ASP A 211 15.65 22.23 -15.09
CA ASP A 211 16.38 22.64 -13.88
C ASP A 211 17.31 21.55 -13.35
N ARG A 212 18.30 21.15 -14.18
CA ARG A 212 19.29 20.13 -13.80
C ARG A 212 20.28 20.58 -12.73
N ASP A 213 20.42 21.90 -12.57
CA ASP A 213 21.28 22.52 -11.56
C ASP A 213 20.59 22.70 -10.21
N ALA A 214 19.29 22.34 -10.11
CA ALA A 214 18.56 22.42 -8.86
C ALA A 214 19.14 21.46 -7.82
N TRP A 215 19.20 21.91 -6.56
CA TRP A 215 19.77 21.14 -5.45
C TRP A 215 19.07 19.78 -5.22
N PHE A 216 17.82 19.64 -5.66
CA PHE A 216 17.02 18.43 -5.51
C PHE A 216 17.12 17.47 -6.70
N TYR A 217 17.76 17.84 -7.81
CA TYR A 217 17.84 17.01 -9.02
C TYR A 217 18.56 15.68 -8.74
N ILE A 218 19.82 15.75 -8.29
CA ILE A 218 20.62 14.57 -7.97
C ILE A 218 20.07 13.82 -6.74
N PRO A 219 19.80 14.49 -5.59
CA PRO A 219 19.28 13.81 -4.41
C PRO A 219 17.92 13.15 -4.66
N GLY A 220 17.02 13.77 -5.42
CA GLY A 220 15.71 13.21 -5.74
C GLY A 220 15.82 11.86 -6.47
N ILE A 221 16.64 11.79 -7.53
CA ILE A 221 16.90 10.54 -8.27
C ILE A 221 17.51 9.48 -7.35
N VAL A 222 18.54 9.86 -6.60
CA VAL A 222 19.24 8.94 -5.70
C VAL A 222 18.29 8.39 -4.64
N THR A 223 17.50 9.25 -4.00
CA THR A 223 16.53 8.87 -2.97
C THR A 223 15.47 7.91 -3.52
N VAL A 224 14.92 8.18 -4.71
CA VAL A 224 13.96 7.28 -5.38
C VAL A 224 14.59 5.90 -5.65
N ILE A 225 15.80 5.87 -6.20
CA ILE A 225 16.52 4.61 -6.47
C ILE A 225 16.78 3.84 -5.18
N VAL A 226 17.22 4.53 -4.12
CA VAL A 226 17.44 3.93 -2.80
C VAL A 226 16.16 3.32 -2.25
N PHE A 227 15.01 4.00 -2.36
CA PHE A 227 13.71 3.44 -1.95
C PHE A 227 13.37 2.17 -2.71
N PHE A 228 13.58 2.13 -4.03
CA PHE A 228 13.29 0.94 -4.83
C PHE A 228 14.23 -0.23 -4.51
N ILE A 229 15.53 0.04 -4.29
CA ILE A 229 16.48 -0.99 -3.86
C ILE A 229 16.08 -1.52 -2.49
N LEU A 230 15.79 -0.64 -1.53
CA LEU A 230 15.38 -1.02 -0.19
C LEU A 230 14.07 -1.82 -0.22
N HIS A 231 13.12 -1.42 -1.07
CA HIS A 231 11.88 -2.16 -1.30
C HIS A 231 12.15 -3.60 -1.75
N ILE A 232 13.04 -3.82 -2.73
CA ILE A 232 13.43 -5.16 -3.20
C ILE A 232 14.11 -5.97 -2.08
N VAL A 233 15.04 -5.36 -1.35
CA VAL A 233 15.75 -6.02 -0.25
C VAL A 233 14.75 -6.47 0.83
N MET A 234 13.85 -5.58 1.25
CA MET A 234 12.84 -5.88 2.27
C MET A 234 11.83 -6.92 1.79
N LEU A 235 11.44 -6.89 0.52
CA LEU A 235 10.65 -7.94 -0.13
C LEU A 235 11.35 -9.30 0.04
N PHE A 236 12.61 -9.43 -0.40
CA PHE A 236 13.34 -10.69 -0.29
C PHE A 236 13.53 -11.16 1.16
N LEU A 237 13.85 -10.25 2.08
CA LEU A 237 13.98 -10.56 3.50
C LEU A 237 12.65 -11.06 4.07
N TYR A 238 11.54 -10.41 3.74
CA TYR A 238 10.21 -10.84 4.18
C TYR A 238 9.88 -12.23 3.65
N TYR A 239 10.16 -12.50 2.37
CA TYR A 239 9.92 -13.81 1.79
C TYR A 239 10.81 -14.91 2.38
N LYS A 240 12.04 -14.60 2.81
CA LYS A 240 12.94 -15.57 3.45
C LYS A 240 12.59 -15.86 4.91
N VAL A 241 12.28 -14.82 5.69
CA VAL A 241 12.10 -14.91 7.15
C VAL A 241 10.66 -15.18 7.53
N ALA A 242 9.72 -14.48 6.88
CA ALA A 242 8.34 -14.36 7.33
C ALA A 242 7.33 -15.11 6.46
N HIS A 243 7.69 -15.51 5.23
CA HIS A 243 6.77 -16.31 4.42
C HIS A 243 6.60 -17.67 5.09
N PRO A 244 5.38 -18.03 5.54
CA PRO A 244 5.15 -19.35 6.09
C PRO A 244 5.55 -20.37 5.01
N LYS A 245 6.55 -21.20 5.30
CA LYS A 245 6.86 -22.35 4.44
C LYS A 245 5.57 -23.15 4.34
N ALA A 246 5.12 -23.45 3.12
CA ALA A 246 3.85 -24.14 2.86
C ALA A 246 3.66 -25.47 3.63
N LYS A 247 4.71 -25.99 4.26
CA LYS A 247 4.70 -27.15 5.16
C LYS A 247 3.96 -26.94 6.49
N THR A 248 3.66 -25.69 6.88
CA THR A 248 2.97 -25.39 8.15
C THR A 248 1.55 -24.86 7.94
N ILE A 249 0.98 -25.04 6.75
CA ILE A 249 -0.47 -25.05 6.62
C ILE A 249 -0.89 -26.42 7.15
N THR A 250 -1.10 -26.51 8.46
CA THR A 250 -1.98 -27.55 8.99
C THR A 250 -3.31 -27.27 8.31
N TYR A 251 -3.60 -28.00 7.21
CA TYR A 251 -4.97 -28.16 6.76
C TYR A 251 -5.75 -28.43 8.04
N CYS A 252 -6.81 -27.65 8.31
CA CYS A 252 -7.73 -27.94 9.41
C CYS A 252 -7.85 -29.44 9.50
N GLU A 253 -7.33 -30.01 10.60
CA GLU A 253 -7.35 -31.43 10.84
C GLU A 253 -8.76 -31.87 10.51
N LYS A 254 -8.87 -32.75 9.52
CA LYS A 254 -10.12 -33.17 8.89
C LYS A 254 -11.15 -33.33 10.00
N TRP A 255 -12.17 -32.45 10.04
CA TRP A 255 -13.15 -32.42 11.11
C TRP A 255 -13.67 -33.84 11.33
N ASP A 256 -13.28 -34.43 12.45
CA ASP A 256 -13.53 -35.84 12.74
C ASP A 256 -14.97 -35.97 13.22
N TRP A 257 -15.87 -36.17 12.26
CA TRP A 257 -17.28 -36.41 12.52
C TRP A 257 -17.51 -37.59 13.47
N GLU A 258 -16.58 -38.54 13.60
CA GLU A 258 -16.71 -39.62 14.58
C GLU A 258 -16.49 -39.12 16.01
N ARG A 259 -15.55 -38.19 16.22
CA ARG A 259 -15.28 -37.60 17.54
C ARG A 259 -16.46 -36.78 18.05
N VAL A 260 -17.08 -35.97 17.18
CA VAL A 260 -18.28 -35.19 17.49
C VAL A 260 -19.51 -36.09 17.69
N ARG A 261 -19.64 -37.16 16.90
CA ARG A 261 -20.77 -38.10 17.04
C ARG A 261 -20.64 -38.94 18.32
N LYS A 262 -19.42 -39.26 18.76
CA LYS A 262 -19.16 -39.89 20.07
C LYS A 262 -19.44 -38.94 21.23
N SER A 263 -19.06 -37.66 21.12
CA SER A 263 -19.40 -36.68 22.17
C SER A 263 -20.90 -36.44 22.25
N LEU A 264 -21.60 -36.29 21.13
CA LEU A 264 -23.06 -36.12 21.14
C LEU A 264 -23.80 -37.33 21.73
N LYS A 265 -23.31 -38.56 21.49
CA LYS A 265 -23.87 -39.77 22.11
C LYS A 265 -23.60 -39.86 23.62
N SER A 266 -22.51 -39.29 24.12
CA SER A 266 -22.24 -39.27 25.57
C SER A 266 -23.11 -38.26 26.31
N TRP A 267 -23.59 -37.22 25.62
CA TRP A 267 -24.50 -36.21 26.17
C TRP A 267 -25.98 -36.62 26.05
N SER A 268 -26.32 -37.63 25.26
CA SER A 268 -27.68 -38.18 25.15
C SER A 268 -27.96 -39.34 26.13
N LEU A 269 -27.03 -39.65 27.03
CA LEU A 269 -27.11 -40.71 28.03
C LEU A 269 -27.08 -40.17 29.48
N VAL A 270 -27.26 -38.86 29.63
CA VAL A 270 -27.50 -38.15 30.90
C VAL A 270 -28.84 -37.45 30.78
#